data_AF-A0A2S4WK46-F1
#
_entry.id   AF-A0A2S4WK46-F1
#
_cell.length_a   1.000
_cell.length_b   1.000
_cell.length_c   1.000
_cell.angle_alpha   90.00
_cell.angle_beta   90.00
_cell.angle_gamma   90.00
#
_symmetry.space_group_name_H-M   'P 1'
#
loop_
_entity.id
_entity.type
_entity.pdbx_description
1 polymer ?
#
loop_
_entity_poly.entity_id
_entity_poly.type
_entity_poly.pdbx_seq_one_letter_code
_entity_poly.pdbx_strand_id
1 'polypeptide(L)'
;MQSFNMFAILTLVLIQGEAAYSQMFGCLGRVKDFPFSGCVKYLPKGDQVDIMVSPWDNIVGAYDCSKTEHKKPTCCAKETDTASIMDLPVWRLFCKEINGADIQ
;
A
#
# COMPACT_ATOMS: atom_id res chain seq x y z
N MET A 1 24.00 33.81 -21.41
CA MET A 1 22.86 33.47 -20.53
C MET A 1 22.22 32.19 -21.06
N GLN A 2 22.68 31.00 -20.66
CA GLN A 2 22.14 29.73 -21.18
C GLN A 2 22.30 28.55 -20.19
N SER A 3 22.43 28.85 -18.89
CA SER A 3 22.64 27.87 -17.81
C SER A 3 21.41 27.66 -16.92
N PHE A 4 20.36 28.47 -17.07
CA PHE A 4 19.19 28.43 -16.18
C PHE A 4 18.09 27.44 -16.58
N ASN A 5 18.16 26.85 -17.78
CA ASN A 5 17.10 25.94 -18.26
C ASN A 5 17.33 24.45 -17.95
N MET A 6 18.55 24.03 -17.61
CA MET A 6 18.81 22.61 -17.33
C MET A 6 18.39 22.23 -15.90
N PHE A 7 18.56 23.14 -14.94
CA PHE A 7 18.13 22.93 -13.55
C PHE A 7 16.61 22.87 -13.39
N ALA A 8 15.87 23.64 -14.17
CA ALA A 8 14.40 23.65 -14.13
C ALA A 8 13.78 22.33 -14.67
N ILE A 9 14.44 21.70 -15.65
CA ILE A 9 13.99 20.40 -16.19
C ILE A 9 14.31 19.28 -15.18
N LEU A 10 15.48 19.34 -14.52
CA LEU A 10 15.85 18.39 -13.46
C LEU A 10 14.92 18.46 -12.24
N THR A 11 14.47 19.65 -11.82
CA THR A 11 13.49 19.77 -10.73
C THR A 11 12.11 19.25 -11.14
N LEU A 12 11.66 19.48 -12.38
CA LEU A 12 10.41 18.90 -12.87
C LEU A 12 10.46 17.36 -12.92
N VAL A 13 11.58 16.77 -13.34
CA VAL A 13 11.77 15.31 -13.34
C VAL A 13 11.81 14.73 -11.92
N LEU A 14 12.39 15.44 -10.95
CA LEU A 14 12.41 15.00 -9.55
C LEU A 14 11.04 15.13 -8.87
N ILE A 15 10.28 16.19 -9.17
CA ILE A 15 8.91 16.37 -8.65
C ILE A 15 7.94 15.37 -9.32
N GLN A 16 8.15 15.02 -10.59
CA GLN A 16 7.41 13.94 -11.26
C GLN A 16 7.89 12.55 -10.85
N GLY A 17 9.12 12.40 -10.38
CA GLY A 17 9.64 11.16 -9.79
C GLY A 17 8.96 10.81 -8.46
N GLU A 18 8.49 11.81 -7.72
CA GLU A 18 7.66 11.61 -6.51
C GLU A 18 6.15 11.56 -6.80
N ALA A 19 5.68 12.18 -7.89
CA ALA A 19 4.25 12.32 -8.21
C ALA A 19 3.71 11.33 -9.27
N ALA A 20 4.54 10.53 -9.94
CA ALA A 20 4.13 9.65 -11.06
C ALA A 20 4.34 8.16 -10.78
N TYR A 21 4.29 7.73 -9.53
CA TYR A 21 4.21 6.31 -9.19
C TYR A 21 2.96 6.07 -8.35
N SER A 22 1.99 5.48 -9.04
CA SER A 22 0.78 4.80 -8.60
C SER A 22 1.01 3.71 -7.53
N GLN A 23 1.85 3.97 -6.52
CA GLN A 23 2.35 2.97 -5.58
C GLN A 23 1.23 2.52 -4.63
N MET A 24 0.77 1.28 -4.84
CA MET A 24 0.23 0.34 -3.84
C MET A 24 0.40 0.76 -2.38
N PHE A 25 -0.39 1.67 -1.80
CA PHE A 25 -0.18 2.20 -0.44
C PHE A 25 1.29 2.55 -0.05
N GLY A 26 2.21 2.67 -1.02
CA GLY A 26 3.64 2.66 -0.77
C GLY A 26 4.27 1.35 -0.23
N CYS A 27 3.68 0.17 -0.30
CA CYS A 27 4.31 -1.05 0.25
C CYS A 27 5.62 -1.39 -0.49
N LEU A 28 5.57 -1.48 -1.83
CA LEU A 28 6.76 -1.73 -2.65
C LEU A 28 7.77 -0.58 -2.51
N GLY A 29 8.93 -0.90 -1.93
CA GLY A 29 10.03 0.05 -1.74
C GLY A 29 9.97 0.87 -0.45
N ARG A 30 8.85 0.89 0.30
CA ARG A 30 8.79 1.55 1.62
C ARG A 30 8.69 0.57 2.78
N VAL A 31 8.00 -0.56 2.62
CA VAL A 31 7.95 -1.63 3.63
C VAL A 31 8.83 -2.79 3.16
N LYS A 32 10.02 -2.89 3.78
CA LYS A 32 11.02 -3.90 3.42
C LYS A 32 10.41 -5.30 3.55
N ASP A 33 10.53 -6.11 2.49
CA ASP A 33 10.06 -7.51 2.39
C ASP A 33 8.53 -7.70 2.34
N PHE A 34 7.73 -6.62 2.37
CA PHE A 34 6.26 -6.69 2.26
C PHE A 34 5.74 -5.75 1.15
N PRO A 35 5.91 -6.11 -0.14
CA PRO A 35 5.64 -5.19 -1.24
C PRO A 35 4.16 -5.12 -1.66
N PHE A 36 3.30 -6.04 -1.21
CA PHE A 36 1.93 -6.17 -1.71
C PHE A 36 0.93 -5.43 -0.83
N SER A 37 0.13 -4.55 -1.42
CA SER A 37 -0.86 -3.77 -0.67
C SER A 37 -2.24 -4.45 -0.61
N GLY A 38 -2.78 -4.56 0.61
CA GLY A 38 -4.11 -5.10 0.87
C GLY A 38 -5.01 -4.13 1.64
N CYS A 39 -6.31 -4.43 1.60
CA CYS A 39 -7.37 -3.80 2.38
C CYS A 39 -8.02 -4.86 3.27
N VAL A 40 -8.19 -4.56 4.55
CA VAL A 40 -8.57 -5.50 5.60
C VAL A 40 -9.91 -5.15 6.23
N LYS A 41 -10.72 -6.19 6.48
CA LYS A 41 -11.96 -6.15 7.26
C LYS A 41 -11.89 -7.19 8.37
N TYR A 42 -12.18 -6.79 9.62
CA TYR A 42 -12.33 -7.74 10.71
C TYR A 42 -13.65 -8.51 10.57
N LEU A 43 -13.61 -9.83 10.73
CA LEU A 43 -14.80 -10.68 10.70
C LEU A 43 -15.50 -10.70 12.07
N PRO A 44 -16.81 -11.00 12.14
CA PRO A 44 -17.63 -10.82 13.36
C PRO A 44 -17.18 -11.59 14.60
N LYS A 45 -16.41 -12.68 14.43
CA LYS A 45 -15.87 -13.47 15.53
C LYS A 45 -14.56 -12.90 16.09
N GLY A 46 -13.97 -11.91 15.42
CA GLY A 46 -12.79 -11.16 15.88
C GLY A 46 -11.47 -11.91 15.83
N ASP A 47 -11.46 -13.19 15.49
CA ASP A 47 -10.29 -14.06 15.36
C ASP A 47 -9.71 -14.08 13.93
N GLN A 48 -10.49 -13.61 12.96
CA GLN A 48 -10.15 -13.63 11.54
C GLN A 48 -10.29 -12.26 10.90
N VAL A 49 -9.51 -12.08 9.85
CA VAL A 49 -9.61 -10.95 8.93
C VAL A 49 -9.87 -11.47 7.52
N ASP A 50 -10.66 -10.71 6.78
CA ASP A 50 -10.79 -10.84 5.35
C ASP A 50 -9.93 -9.75 4.69
N ILE A 51 -9.08 -10.16 3.75
CA ILE A 51 -8.15 -9.29 3.05
C ILE A 51 -8.43 -9.36 1.55
N MET A 52 -8.60 -8.19 0.95
CA MET A 52 -8.67 -8.02 -0.49
C MET A 52 -7.49 -7.22 -1.03
N VAL A 53 -7.11 -7.47 -2.28
CA VAL A 53 -6.12 -6.65 -2.98
C VAL A 53 -6.64 -5.22 -2.96
N SER A 54 -5.80 -4.27 -2.60
CA SER A 54 -6.24 -2.88 -2.61
C SER A 54 -6.70 -2.49 -4.02
N PRO A 55 -7.86 -1.84 -4.18
CA PRO A 55 -8.31 -1.38 -5.48
C PRO A 55 -7.62 -0.06 -5.87
N TRP A 56 -7.42 0.14 -7.17
CA TRP A 56 -6.94 1.39 -7.72
C TRP A 56 -8.05 2.45 -7.76
N ASP A 57 -7.80 3.62 -7.17
CA ASP A 57 -8.68 4.78 -7.25
C ASP A 57 -8.15 5.82 -8.25
N ASN A 58 -8.87 6.02 -9.34
CA ASN A 58 -8.51 6.98 -10.39
C ASN A 58 -8.60 8.45 -9.96
N ILE A 59 -9.39 8.78 -8.94
CA ILE A 59 -9.54 10.17 -8.45
C ILE A 59 -8.32 10.54 -7.62
N VAL A 60 -7.90 9.63 -6.74
CA VAL A 60 -6.73 9.84 -5.86
C VAL A 60 -5.43 9.54 -6.61
N GLY A 61 -5.50 8.75 -7.69
CA GLY A 61 -4.31 8.29 -8.40
C GLY A 61 -3.46 7.34 -7.54
N ALA A 62 -4.11 6.53 -6.70
CA ALA A 62 -3.44 5.63 -5.77
C ALA A 62 -4.33 4.42 -5.44
N TYR A 63 -3.71 3.39 -4.87
CA TYR A 63 -4.41 2.29 -4.23
C TYR A 63 -5.08 2.79 -2.93
N ASP A 64 -6.39 2.56 -2.79
CA ASP A 64 -7.19 3.15 -1.71
C ASP A 64 -8.27 2.19 -1.18
N CYS A 65 -8.38 2.09 0.14
CA CYS A 65 -9.37 1.28 0.84
C CYS A 65 -10.64 2.08 1.21
N SER A 66 -10.61 3.41 1.08
CA SER A 66 -11.66 4.32 1.56
C SER A 66 -13.03 4.04 0.96
N LYS A 67 -13.08 3.47 -0.25
CA LYS A 67 -14.31 3.10 -0.98
C LYS A 67 -14.72 1.63 -0.84
N THR A 68 -14.00 0.84 -0.03
CA THR A 68 -14.30 -0.59 0.20
C THR A 68 -14.97 -0.81 1.56
N GLU A 69 -15.48 -2.01 1.85
CA GLU A 69 -15.83 -2.37 3.24
C GLU A 69 -14.58 -2.68 4.10
N HIS A 70 -13.45 -2.95 3.44
CA HIS A 70 -12.16 -3.32 3.99
C HIS A 70 -11.31 -2.09 4.31
N LYS A 71 -11.75 -1.29 5.28
CA LYS A 71 -11.19 0.05 5.51
C LYS A 71 -9.73 0.09 5.97
N LYS A 72 -9.19 -0.99 6.54
CA LYS A 72 -7.84 -0.97 7.12
C LYS A 72 -6.78 -1.34 6.07
N PRO A 73 -5.83 -0.46 5.70
CA PRO A 73 -4.77 -0.81 4.77
C PRO A 73 -3.70 -1.70 5.43
N THR A 74 -3.02 -2.53 4.65
CA THR A 74 -1.92 -3.40 5.11
C THR A 74 -0.90 -3.66 4.00
N CYS A 75 0.33 -4.03 4.36
CA CYS A 75 1.38 -4.48 3.44
C CYS A 75 1.73 -5.95 3.73
N CYS A 76 1.65 -6.84 2.74
CA CYS A 76 1.89 -8.26 2.89
C CYS A 76 3.11 -8.75 2.10
N ALA A 77 3.69 -9.86 2.55
CA ALA A 77 4.88 -10.46 1.96
C ALA A 77 4.61 -11.12 0.61
N LYS A 78 3.40 -11.66 0.42
CA LYS A 78 2.97 -12.31 -0.83
C LYS A 78 1.63 -11.75 -1.30
N GLU A 79 1.43 -11.78 -2.62
CA GLU A 79 0.16 -11.40 -3.24
C GLU A 79 -1.00 -12.29 -2.77
N THR A 80 -0.75 -13.59 -2.58
CA THR A 80 -1.75 -14.55 -2.09
C THR A 80 -2.33 -14.17 -0.74
N ASP A 81 -1.54 -13.50 0.11
CA ASP A 81 -1.95 -13.08 1.44
C ASP A 81 -2.91 -11.87 1.37
N THR A 82 -2.91 -11.13 0.25
CA THR A 82 -3.83 -10.01 0.02
C THR A 82 -5.18 -10.40 -0.55
N ALA A 83 -5.44 -11.68 -0.84
CA ALA A 83 -6.72 -12.16 -1.37
C ALA A 83 -7.19 -13.40 -0.61
N SER A 84 -7.32 -13.27 0.71
CA SER A 84 -7.58 -14.39 1.60
C SER A 84 -8.29 -14.01 2.89
N ILE A 85 -9.00 -14.99 3.45
CA ILE A 85 -9.44 -14.95 4.84
C ILE A 85 -8.38 -15.66 5.66
N MET A 86 -7.89 -15.02 6.71
CA MET A 86 -6.84 -15.57 7.57
C MET A 86 -7.05 -15.22 9.03
N ASP A 87 -6.52 -16.09 9.90
CA ASP A 87 -6.53 -15.87 11.34
C ASP A 87 -5.60 -14.70 11.72
N LEU A 88 -5.93 -13.96 12.78
CA LEU A 88 -5.15 -12.82 13.25
C LEU A 88 -3.64 -13.12 13.43
N PRO A 89 -3.22 -14.26 14.01
CA PRO A 89 -1.79 -14.55 14.15
C PRO A 89 -1.08 -14.73 12.80
N VAL A 90 -1.77 -15.30 11.81
CA VAL A 90 -1.24 -15.48 10.45
C VAL A 90 -1.08 -14.14 9.75
N TRP A 91 -2.09 -13.27 9.88
CA TRP A 91 -2.04 -11.91 9.34
C TRP A 91 -0.88 -11.09 9.93
N ARG A 92 -0.70 -11.14 11.25
CA ARG A 92 0.41 -10.44 11.94
C ARG A 92 1.79 -10.98 11.55
N LEU A 93 1.89 -12.23 11.12
CA LEU A 93 3.14 -12.86 10.71
C LEU A 93 3.52 -12.47 9.27
N PHE A 94 2.54 -12.45 8.35
CA PHE A 94 2.78 -12.26 6.92
C PHE A 94 2.50 -10.86 6.40
N CYS A 95 1.95 -9.99 7.23
CA CYS A 95 1.66 -8.61 6.88
C CYS A 95 2.11 -7.62 7.97
N LYS A 96 2.19 -6.36 7.57
CA LYS A 96 2.60 -5.20 8.37
C LYS A 96 1.62 -4.06 8.21
N GLU A 97 1.68 -3.12 9.13
CA GLU A 97 1.09 -1.80 8.94
C GLU A 97 1.81 -1.07 7.77
N ILE A 98 1.14 -0.10 7.15
CA ILE A 98 1.70 0.63 5.98
C ILE A 98 2.97 1.44 6.28
N ASN A 99 3.26 1.70 7.56
CA ASN A 99 4.50 2.32 8.03
C ASN A 99 5.62 1.30 8.33
N GLY A 100 5.38 0.01 8.08
CA GLY A 100 6.29 -1.10 8.34
C GLY A 100 6.28 -1.64 9.77
N ALA A 101 5.44 -1.11 10.66
CA ALA A 101 5.31 -1.61 12.02
C ALA A 101 4.57 -2.96 12.07
N ASP A 102 4.77 -3.68 13.18
CA ASP A 102 3.97 -4.85 13.52
C ASP A 102 2.50 -4.48 13.74
N ILE A 103 1.62 -5.38 13.30
CA ILE A 103 0.18 -5.25 13.48
C ILE A 103 -0.18 -5.68 14.92
N GLN A 104 -0.89 -4.81 15.64
CA GLN A 104 -1.28 -5.04 17.05
C GLN A 104 -2.52 -5.91 17.23
#